data_AF-A0A7M3MU08-F1
#
_entry.id   AF-A0A7M3MU08-F1
#
_cell.length_a   1.000
_cell.length_b   1.000
_cell.length_c   1.000
_cell.angle_alpha   90.00
_cell.angle_beta   90.00
_cell.angle_gamma   90.00
#
_symmetry.space_group_name_H-M   'P 1'
#
loop_
_entity.id
_entity.type
_entity.pdbx_description
1 polymer ?
#
loop_
_entity_poly.entity_id
_entity_poly.type
_entity_poly.pdbx_seq_one_letter_code
_entity_poly.pdbx_strand_id
1 'polypeptide(L)'
;MAKQILLLLLIVGFTIDLAAQNVDSLKERQSELRDLIQSLETDLKQTTTMIPPELGWSFRYSGTLGFTFNRLNNWATASNPNSETSAIQVSMLGRANLREENYFWRNTARLNLGWQRQDLKRDDVPDESKYEPTVDVLQINSLYGYKVSPKLSISAMAEFRTTIIENAFDPAYLDIGTGATWTPNDHWLVVLHPLNYNFIIASDELDFESSLGTKLLVEYSREIIDGFLLSSNFTGFLSYEDADDLSNFNWTTGLNFKAFRGIGVGIEYALRWNKQETRGLDDDIQSYFLVGLSYTL
;
A
#
# COMPACT_ATOMS: atom_id res chain seq x y z
N MET A 1 13.95 -23.74 -29.83
CA MET A 1 13.52 -24.15 -31.20
C MET A 1 12.14 -24.84 -31.26
N ALA A 2 11.57 -25.35 -30.15
CA ALA A 2 10.23 -25.98 -30.18
C ALA A 2 9.02 -25.01 -30.26
N LYS A 3 9.17 -23.73 -29.85
CA LYS A 3 8.07 -22.74 -29.88
C LYS A 3 7.83 -22.06 -31.24
N GLN A 4 8.77 -22.14 -32.17
CA GLN A 4 8.62 -21.54 -33.52
C GLN A 4 7.99 -22.51 -34.54
N ILE A 5 7.97 -23.82 -34.25
CA ILE A 5 7.38 -24.84 -35.13
C ILE A 5 5.85 -24.90 -34.96
N LEU A 6 5.32 -24.61 -33.76
CA LEU A 6 3.87 -24.60 -33.52
C LEU A 6 3.17 -23.39 -34.19
N LEU A 7 3.88 -22.26 -34.33
CA LEU A 7 3.35 -21.08 -35.01
C LEU A 7 3.32 -21.25 -36.55
N LEU A 8 4.19 -22.10 -37.10
CA LEU A 8 4.24 -22.36 -38.55
C LEU A 8 3.14 -23.32 -39.03
N LEU A 9 2.65 -24.22 -38.16
CA LEU A 9 1.56 -25.15 -38.48
C LEU A 9 0.17 -24.52 -38.44
N LEU A 10 0.00 -23.36 -37.79
CA LEU A 10 -1.27 -22.64 -37.74
C LEU A 10 -1.51 -21.72 -38.96
N ILE A 11 -0.47 -21.44 -39.74
CA ILE A 11 -0.52 -20.46 -40.86
C ILE A 11 -0.84 -21.15 -42.21
N VAL A 12 -0.70 -22.48 -42.33
CA VAL A 12 -0.88 -23.20 -43.61
C VAL A 12 -2.34 -23.62 -43.88
N GLY A 13 -3.28 -23.36 -42.96
CA GLY A 13 -4.70 -23.70 -43.14
C GLY A 13 -5.60 -22.59 -43.69
N PHE A 14 -5.11 -21.36 -43.87
CA PHE A 14 -5.93 -20.23 -44.33
C PHE A 14 -5.86 -20.07 -45.85
N THR A 15 -6.53 -20.97 -46.59
CA THR A 15 -7.01 -20.63 -47.93
C THR A 15 -8.22 -19.71 -47.77
N ILE A 16 -8.05 -18.45 -48.13
CA ILE A 16 -9.12 -17.44 -48.13
C ILE A 16 -10.06 -17.78 -49.29
N ASP A 17 -11.15 -18.48 -49.01
CA ASP A 17 -12.31 -18.47 -49.90
C ASP A 17 -13.07 -17.16 -49.65
N LEU A 18 -12.88 -16.22 -50.59
CA LEU A 18 -13.66 -14.99 -50.71
C LEU A 18 -15.05 -15.35 -51.25
N ALA A 19 -15.93 -15.85 -50.37
CA ALA A 19 -17.36 -15.97 -50.64
C ALA A 19 -18.16 -15.54 -49.40
N ALA A 20 -18.78 -14.36 -49.48
CA ALA A 20 -19.87 -13.83 -48.64
C ALA A 20 -20.07 -14.47 -47.25
N GLN A 21 -19.35 -14.00 -46.22
CA GLN A 21 -19.60 -14.40 -44.83
C GLN A 21 -20.78 -13.61 -44.25
N ASN A 22 -21.83 -14.33 -43.88
CA ASN A 22 -23.01 -13.82 -43.19
C ASN A 22 -22.62 -13.29 -41.79
N VAL A 23 -23.19 -12.17 -41.34
CA VAL A 23 -22.87 -11.57 -40.01
C VAL A 23 -23.08 -12.57 -38.87
N ASP A 24 -24.03 -13.50 -39.03
CA ASP A 24 -24.33 -14.53 -38.04
C ASP A 24 -23.20 -15.56 -37.90
N SER A 25 -22.52 -15.93 -38.99
CA SER A 25 -21.38 -16.88 -38.90
C SER A 25 -20.15 -16.24 -38.26
N LEU A 26 -19.97 -14.92 -38.40
CA LEU A 26 -18.92 -14.17 -37.69
C LEU A 26 -19.20 -14.06 -36.19
N LYS A 27 -20.47 -13.94 -35.77
CA LYS A 27 -20.87 -13.93 -34.35
C LYS A 27 -20.70 -15.30 -33.69
N GLU A 28 -21.06 -16.37 -34.41
CA GLU A 28 -20.85 -17.74 -33.95
C GLU A 28 -19.35 -18.01 -33.75
N ARG A 29 -18.53 -17.62 -34.73
CA ARG A 29 -17.07 -17.73 -34.63
C ARG A 29 -16.48 -16.87 -33.51
N GLN A 30 -17.04 -15.68 -33.25
CA GLN A 30 -16.65 -14.85 -32.11
C GLN A 30 -16.98 -15.52 -30.77
N SER A 31 -18.12 -16.20 -30.67
CA SER A 31 -18.51 -16.98 -29.48
C SER A 31 -17.54 -18.13 -29.23
N GLU A 32 -17.26 -18.94 -30.26
CA GLU A 32 -16.30 -20.05 -30.17
C GLU A 32 -14.92 -19.59 -29.70
N LEU A 33 -14.44 -18.46 -30.21
CA LEU A 33 -13.16 -17.88 -29.81
C LEU A 33 -13.17 -17.41 -28.34
N ARG A 34 -14.28 -16.88 -27.84
CA ARG A 34 -14.42 -16.48 -26.42
C ARG A 34 -14.42 -17.70 -25.51
N ASP A 35 -15.13 -18.76 -25.88
CA ASP A 35 -15.18 -20.00 -25.09
C ASP A 35 -13.79 -20.65 -25.03
N LEU A 36 -13.04 -20.60 -26.13
CA LEU A 36 -11.65 -21.08 -26.18
C LEU A 36 -10.71 -20.22 -25.32
N ILE A 37 -10.86 -18.89 -25.31
CA ILE A 37 -10.09 -18.02 -24.42
C ILE A 37 -10.39 -18.37 -22.95
N GLN A 38 -11.65 -18.58 -22.60
CA GLN A 38 -12.07 -18.88 -21.24
C GLN A 38 -11.54 -20.25 -20.75
N SER A 39 -11.51 -21.26 -21.61
CA SER A 39 -10.92 -22.56 -21.27
C SER A 39 -9.41 -22.47 -21.10
N LEU A 40 -8.72 -21.78 -22.00
CA LEU A 40 -7.27 -21.55 -21.90
C LEU A 40 -6.89 -20.73 -20.66
N GLU A 41 -7.68 -19.73 -20.27
CA GLU A 41 -7.49 -18.99 -19.02
C GLU A 41 -7.68 -19.87 -17.79
N THR A 42 -8.63 -20.81 -17.83
CA THR A 42 -8.89 -21.77 -16.75
C THR A 42 -7.72 -22.74 -16.61
N ASP A 43 -7.25 -23.31 -17.71
CA ASP A 43 -6.10 -24.22 -17.74
C ASP A 43 -4.80 -23.51 -17.33
N LEU A 44 -4.63 -22.24 -17.72
CA LEU A 44 -3.50 -21.42 -17.31
C LEU A 44 -3.52 -21.15 -15.81
N LYS A 45 -4.69 -20.84 -15.22
CA LYS A 45 -4.84 -20.68 -13.76
C LYS A 45 -4.50 -21.97 -13.02
N GLN A 46 -5.04 -23.11 -13.46
CA GLN A 46 -4.74 -24.41 -12.86
C GLN A 46 -3.25 -24.76 -12.95
N THR A 47 -2.64 -24.53 -14.11
CA THR A 47 -1.20 -24.79 -14.30
C THR A 47 -0.34 -23.86 -13.45
N THR A 48 -0.71 -22.58 -13.34
CA THR A 48 0.02 -21.60 -12.51
C THR A 48 -0.03 -21.96 -11.02
N THR A 49 -1.13 -22.52 -10.53
CA THR A 49 -1.20 -23.02 -9.13
C THR A 49 -0.28 -24.20 -8.84
N MET A 50 0.19 -24.92 -9.87
CA MET A 50 1.13 -26.04 -9.71
C MET A 50 2.60 -25.61 -9.78
N ILE A 51 2.90 -24.36 -10.15
CA ILE A 51 4.26 -23.82 -10.18
C ILE A 51 4.56 -23.25 -8.79
N PRO A 52 5.54 -23.78 -8.04
CA PRO A 52 5.93 -23.16 -6.78
C PRO A 52 6.38 -21.72 -7.04
N PRO A 53 5.95 -20.75 -6.21
CA PRO A 53 6.31 -19.34 -6.39
C PRO A 53 7.83 -19.19 -6.49
N GLU A 54 8.29 -18.42 -7.48
CA GLU A 54 9.70 -18.28 -7.83
C GLU A 54 10.55 -18.02 -6.58
N LEU A 55 11.55 -18.89 -6.36
CA LEU A 55 12.58 -18.66 -5.35
C LEU A 55 13.48 -17.50 -5.82
N GLY A 56 13.90 -16.66 -4.89
CA GLY A 56 14.73 -15.51 -5.15
C GLY A 56 14.07 -14.18 -4.82
N TRP A 57 14.68 -13.10 -5.32
CA TRP A 57 14.25 -11.73 -5.06
C TRP A 57 13.11 -11.33 -5.99
N SER A 58 12.09 -10.73 -5.38
CA SER A 58 10.99 -10.06 -6.06
C SER A 58 10.95 -8.60 -5.64
N PHE A 59 10.88 -7.71 -6.63
CA PHE A 59 10.80 -6.28 -6.43
C PHE A 59 9.43 -5.79 -6.91
N ARG A 60 8.78 -4.96 -6.11
CA ARG A 60 7.50 -4.32 -6.47
C ARG A 60 7.56 -2.85 -6.10
N TYR A 61 6.91 -2.03 -6.91
CA TYR A 61 6.80 -0.61 -6.64
C TYR A 61 5.37 -0.14 -6.92
N SER A 62 4.84 0.67 -6.02
CA SER A 62 3.59 1.37 -6.22
C SER A 62 3.71 2.80 -5.73
N GLY A 63 3.02 3.71 -6.37
CA GLY A 63 2.89 5.07 -5.89
C GLY A 63 1.52 5.63 -6.23
N THR A 64 1.05 6.56 -5.41
CA THR A 64 -0.22 7.25 -5.59
C THR A 64 0.04 8.74 -5.55
N LEU A 65 -0.51 9.45 -6.53
CA LEU A 65 -0.50 10.89 -6.59
C LEU A 65 -1.93 11.40 -6.40
N GLY A 66 -2.17 11.96 -5.23
CA GLY A 66 -3.42 12.59 -4.82
C GLY A 66 -3.41 14.08 -5.14
N PHE A 67 -4.51 14.56 -5.70
CA PHE A 67 -4.74 15.98 -5.90
C PHE A 67 -6.13 16.32 -5.38
N THR A 68 -6.23 17.40 -4.59
CA THR A 68 -7.50 18.00 -4.20
C THR A 68 -7.49 19.45 -4.62
N PHE A 69 -8.50 19.86 -5.37
CA PHE A 69 -8.71 21.26 -5.75
C PHE A 69 -10.15 21.64 -5.42
N ASN A 70 -10.33 22.68 -4.62
CA ASN A 70 -11.63 23.25 -4.30
C ASN A 70 -11.59 24.76 -4.54
N ARG A 71 -12.63 25.30 -5.18
CA ARG A 71 -12.77 26.74 -5.38
C ARG A 71 -14.21 27.13 -5.12
N LEU A 72 -14.40 27.92 -4.07
CA LEU A 72 -15.67 28.52 -3.70
C LEU A 72 -15.72 29.94 -4.26
N ASN A 73 -16.84 30.27 -4.90
CA ASN A 73 -17.13 31.60 -5.40
C ASN A 73 -18.56 31.95 -5.03
N ASN A 74 -18.73 32.94 -4.14
CA ASN A 74 -20.03 33.37 -3.59
C ASN A 74 -20.88 32.22 -3.04
N TRP A 75 -20.25 31.22 -2.42
CA TRP A 75 -20.97 30.10 -1.82
C TRP A 75 -21.51 30.49 -0.44
N ALA A 76 -22.69 31.10 -0.42
CA ALA A 76 -23.26 31.81 0.74
C ALA A 76 -23.43 30.97 2.02
N THR A 77 -23.44 29.64 1.92
CA THR A 77 -23.58 28.73 3.07
C THR A 77 -22.23 28.22 3.60
N ALA A 78 -21.13 28.49 2.90
CA ALA A 78 -19.80 28.18 3.42
C ALA A 78 -19.35 29.25 4.42
N SER A 79 -18.62 28.82 5.44
CA SER A 79 -17.98 29.72 6.40
C SER A 79 -17.04 30.73 5.71
N ASN A 80 -16.43 30.34 4.57
CA ASN A 80 -15.70 31.22 3.67
C ASN A 80 -16.31 31.15 2.25
N PRO A 81 -17.17 32.11 1.86
CA PRO A 81 -17.89 32.07 0.57
C PRO A 81 -16.99 32.17 -0.66
N ASN A 82 -15.82 32.80 -0.51
CA ASN A 82 -14.77 32.93 -1.52
C ASN A 82 -13.48 32.33 -0.96
N SER A 83 -13.12 31.14 -1.44
CA SER A 83 -11.88 30.48 -1.00
C SER A 83 -11.36 29.54 -2.07
N GLU A 84 -10.04 29.38 -2.11
CA GLU A 84 -9.37 28.40 -2.95
C GLU A 84 -8.56 27.48 -2.05
N THR A 85 -8.70 26.16 -2.25
CA THR A 85 -7.95 25.16 -1.48
C THR A 85 -7.35 24.17 -2.45
N SER A 86 -6.05 23.94 -2.32
CA SER A 86 -5.30 23.01 -3.14
C SER A 86 -4.45 22.14 -2.23
N ALA A 87 -4.53 20.82 -2.41
CA ALA A 87 -3.67 19.87 -1.72
C ALA A 87 -3.06 18.87 -2.70
N ILE A 88 -1.80 18.54 -2.48
CA ILE A 88 -1.06 17.55 -3.24
C ILE A 88 -0.54 16.54 -2.22
N GLN A 89 -0.78 15.26 -2.47
CA GLN A 89 -0.23 14.19 -1.66
C GLN A 89 0.46 13.16 -2.54
N VAL A 90 1.68 12.80 -2.19
CA VAL A 90 2.48 11.77 -2.83
C VAL A 90 2.63 10.62 -1.84
N SER A 91 2.26 9.41 -2.28
CA SER A 91 2.56 8.17 -1.57
C SER A 91 3.41 7.29 -2.47
N MET A 92 4.50 6.75 -1.96
CA MET A 92 5.38 5.80 -2.65
C MET A 92 5.63 4.60 -1.75
N LEU A 93 5.70 3.42 -2.35
CA LEU A 93 5.89 2.15 -1.66
C LEU A 93 6.75 1.24 -2.52
N GLY A 94 7.97 0.99 -2.07
CA GLY A 94 8.87 -0.02 -2.63
C GLY A 94 8.90 -1.27 -1.76
N ARG A 95 8.93 -2.45 -2.38
CA ARG A 95 9.10 -3.73 -1.71
C ARG A 95 10.20 -4.55 -2.38
N ALA A 96 11.06 -5.15 -1.56
CA ALA A 96 12.09 -6.10 -1.97
C ALA A 96 11.99 -7.34 -1.08
N ASN A 97 11.46 -8.42 -1.65
CA ASN A 97 11.16 -9.65 -0.94
C ASN A 97 11.95 -10.82 -1.52
N LEU A 98 12.79 -11.42 -0.71
CA LEU A 98 13.49 -12.67 -0.97
C LEU A 98 12.67 -13.84 -0.40
N ARG A 99 12.37 -14.82 -1.24
CA ARG A 99 11.76 -16.09 -0.84
C ARG A 99 12.72 -17.22 -1.12
N GLU A 100 13.15 -17.91 -0.08
CA GLU A 100 14.01 -19.09 -0.17
C GLU A 100 13.27 -20.31 0.41
N GLU A 101 13.86 -21.50 0.27
CA GLU A 101 13.24 -22.73 0.78
C GLU A 101 13.09 -22.67 2.31
N ASN A 102 14.17 -22.32 3.01
CA ASN A 102 14.25 -22.36 4.48
C ASN A 102 14.00 -21.01 5.16
N TYR A 103 14.07 -19.90 4.42
CA TYR A 103 13.94 -18.57 5.01
C TYR A 103 13.27 -17.59 4.04
N PHE A 104 12.93 -16.42 4.55
CA PHE A 104 12.50 -15.29 3.75
C PHE A 104 13.12 -14.00 4.29
N TRP A 105 13.21 -12.99 3.44
CA TRP A 105 13.61 -11.65 3.84
C TRP A 105 12.73 -10.63 3.13
N ARG A 106 11.92 -9.90 3.88
CA ARG A 106 10.97 -8.91 3.35
C ARG A 106 11.41 -7.52 3.75
N ASN A 107 11.50 -6.63 2.77
CA ASN A 107 11.89 -5.25 2.98
C ASN A 107 10.88 -4.34 2.31
N THR A 108 10.49 -3.28 3.01
CA THR A 108 9.55 -2.27 2.50
C THR A 108 10.10 -0.90 2.82
N ALA A 109 9.96 0.02 1.87
CA ALA A 109 10.17 1.44 2.09
C ALA A 109 8.92 2.19 1.64
N ARG A 110 8.35 2.99 2.53
CA ARG A 110 7.17 3.82 2.31
C ARG A 110 7.53 5.28 2.53
N LEU A 111 7.07 6.13 1.63
CA LEU A 111 7.20 7.57 1.72
C LEU A 111 5.83 8.19 1.47
N ASN A 112 5.31 8.96 2.42
CA ASN A 112 4.10 9.76 2.25
C ASN A 112 4.42 11.22 2.54
N LEU A 113 4.19 12.08 1.56
CA LEU A 113 4.40 13.51 1.66
C LEU A 113 3.13 14.24 1.21
N GLY A 114 2.74 15.28 1.92
CA GLY A 114 1.54 16.04 1.62
C GLY A 114 1.76 17.52 1.86
N TRP A 115 1.20 18.35 0.98
CA TRP A 115 1.16 19.79 1.16
C TRP A 115 -0.24 20.31 0.86
N GLN A 116 -0.69 21.28 1.65
CA GLN A 116 -1.95 21.97 1.45
C GLN A 116 -1.73 23.47 1.47
N ARG A 117 -2.49 24.17 0.63
CA ARG A 117 -2.63 25.61 0.67
C ARG A 117 -4.10 25.96 0.72
N GLN A 118 -4.45 26.89 1.60
CA GLN A 118 -5.78 27.48 1.67
C GLN A 118 -5.67 29.00 1.53
N ASP A 119 -6.28 29.54 0.49
CA ASP A 119 -6.39 30.96 0.20
C ASP A 119 -7.83 31.40 0.55
N LEU A 120 -7.94 32.28 1.54
CA LEU A 120 -9.18 32.93 1.91
C LEU A 120 -9.22 34.26 1.16
N LYS A 121 -9.94 34.31 0.02
CA LYS A 121 -10.03 35.50 -0.84
C LYS A 121 -10.85 36.58 -0.15
N ARG A 122 -10.18 37.31 0.74
CA ARG A 122 -10.71 38.33 1.63
C ARG A 122 -9.98 39.63 1.39
N ASP A 123 -10.73 40.68 1.07
CA ASP A 123 -10.16 42.00 0.77
C ASP A 123 -9.57 42.70 2.01
N ASP A 124 -9.82 42.17 3.21
CA ASP A 124 -9.45 42.76 4.51
C ASP A 124 -8.22 42.14 5.18
N VAL A 125 -7.61 41.09 4.59
CA VAL A 125 -6.41 40.43 5.11
C VAL A 125 -5.40 40.22 3.95
N PRO A 126 -4.11 40.53 4.13
CA PRO A 126 -3.09 40.18 3.14
C PRO A 126 -3.08 38.68 2.85
N ASP A 127 -2.96 38.30 1.57
CA ASP A 127 -2.82 36.89 1.18
C ASP A 127 -1.44 36.35 1.61
N GLU A 128 -1.43 35.62 2.74
CA GLU A 128 -0.26 34.90 3.25
C GLU A 128 -0.33 33.40 2.90
N SER A 129 -1.21 32.97 2.00
CA SER A 129 -1.43 31.56 1.70
C SER A 129 -0.22 30.91 1.03
N LYS A 130 0.44 30.03 1.78
CA LYS A 130 1.56 29.19 1.32
C LYS A 130 1.18 27.71 1.42
N TYR A 131 1.94 26.87 0.71
CA TYR A 131 1.82 25.43 0.90
C TYR A 131 2.49 25.04 2.21
N GLU A 132 1.71 24.45 3.10
CA GLU A 132 2.15 23.93 4.39
C GLU A 132 2.17 22.40 4.33
N PRO A 133 3.16 21.75 4.95
CA PRO A 133 3.19 20.29 5.00
C PRO A 133 2.03 19.76 5.83
N THR A 134 1.34 18.76 5.32
CA THR A 134 0.19 18.12 6.00
C THR A 134 0.45 16.66 6.34
N VAL A 135 1.33 16.00 5.59
CA VAL A 135 1.75 14.62 5.84
C VAL A 135 3.24 14.52 5.57
N ASP A 136 3.97 13.91 6.50
CA ASP A 136 5.41 13.73 6.39
C ASP A 136 5.85 12.45 7.10
N VAL A 137 5.90 11.34 6.36
CA VAL A 137 6.25 10.04 6.91
C VAL A 137 7.14 9.27 5.95
N LEU A 138 8.37 9.01 6.37
CA LEU A 138 9.24 7.98 5.85
C LEU A 138 9.18 6.76 6.79
N GLN A 139 8.96 5.57 6.24
CA GLN A 139 8.98 4.31 7.00
C GLN A 139 9.75 3.25 6.22
N ILE A 140 10.69 2.59 6.87
CA ILE A 140 11.47 1.50 6.29
C ILE A 140 11.35 0.30 7.24
N ASN A 141 11.04 -0.87 6.69
CA ASN A 141 11.00 -2.10 7.45
C ASN A 141 11.87 -3.18 6.82
N SER A 142 12.42 -4.04 7.66
CA SER A 142 13.17 -5.22 7.28
C SER A 142 12.80 -6.37 8.21
N LEU A 143 12.17 -7.41 7.66
CA LEU A 143 11.70 -8.59 8.37
C LEU A 143 12.41 -9.83 7.81
N TYR A 144 13.22 -10.47 8.64
CA TYR A 144 13.86 -11.74 8.34
C TYR A 144 13.17 -12.87 9.10
N GLY A 145 12.92 -13.99 8.44
CA GLY A 145 12.31 -15.16 9.09
C GLY A 145 12.87 -16.49 8.61
N TYR A 146 13.13 -17.39 9.55
CA TYR A 146 13.51 -18.77 9.29
C TYR A 146 12.32 -19.69 9.50
N LYS A 147 11.99 -20.50 8.50
CA LYS A 147 10.81 -21.37 8.50
C LYS A 147 11.03 -22.56 9.43
N VAL A 148 10.13 -22.71 10.40
CA VAL A 148 10.05 -23.90 11.26
C VAL A 148 8.98 -24.87 10.78
N SER A 149 7.99 -24.37 10.03
CA SER A 149 7.00 -25.15 9.31
C SER A 149 6.61 -24.43 8.01
N PRO A 150 5.81 -25.04 7.11
CA PRO A 150 5.39 -24.39 5.87
C PRO A 150 4.67 -23.05 6.06
N LYS A 151 4.08 -22.80 7.23
CA LYS A 151 3.29 -21.60 7.53
C LYS A 151 3.83 -20.78 8.70
N LEU A 152 4.77 -21.30 9.48
CA LEU A 152 5.29 -20.65 10.69
C LEU A 152 6.80 -20.48 10.58
N SER A 153 7.26 -19.29 10.94
CA SER A 153 8.68 -18.93 10.97
C SER A 153 9.02 -18.26 12.30
N ILE A 154 10.24 -18.48 12.77
CA ILE A 154 10.83 -17.62 13.80
C ILE A 154 11.44 -16.42 13.08
N SER A 155 11.23 -15.22 13.58
CA SER A 155 11.58 -14.00 12.85
C SER A 155 12.14 -12.89 13.74
N ALA A 156 12.86 -11.99 13.08
CA ALA A 156 13.34 -10.74 13.65
C ALA A 156 13.03 -9.61 12.67
N MET A 157 12.75 -8.43 13.21
CA MET A 157 12.37 -7.25 12.44
C MET A 157 13.06 -6.01 12.97
N ALA A 158 13.44 -5.14 12.04
CA ALA A 158 13.74 -3.74 12.33
C ALA A 158 12.77 -2.87 11.53
N GLU A 159 12.16 -1.88 12.18
CA GLU A 159 11.34 -0.86 11.54
C GLU A 159 11.81 0.53 11.97
N PHE A 160 12.07 1.39 11.00
CA PHE A 160 12.48 2.76 11.21
C PHE A 160 11.41 3.69 10.62
N ARG A 161 11.00 4.71 11.38
CA ARG A 161 10.00 5.70 10.94
C ARG A 161 10.43 7.11 11.35
N THR A 162 10.24 8.08 10.47
CA THR A 162 10.62 9.48 10.71
C THR A 162 9.85 10.46 9.82
N THR A 163 9.87 11.73 10.19
CA THR A 163 9.59 12.92 9.37
C THR A 163 10.84 13.32 8.55
N ILE A 164 10.66 14.03 7.42
CA ILE A 164 11.75 14.48 6.53
C ILE A 164 11.62 15.92 5.96
N ILE A 165 10.48 16.61 6.09
CA ILE A 165 10.24 17.92 5.47
C ILE A 165 10.77 19.07 6.35
N GLU A 166 10.15 19.32 7.51
CA GLU A 166 10.48 20.48 8.37
C GLU A 166 11.39 20.10 9.54
N ASN A 167 11.04 19.03 10.27
CA ASN A 167 11.83 18.50 11.39
C ASN A 167 12.37 17.11 11.03
N ALA A 168 13.30 17.06 10.07
CA ALA A 168 13.83 15.78 9.60
C ALA A 168 14.50 15.00 10.75
N PHE A 169 14.14 13.74 10.91
CA PHE A 169 14.65 12.87 11.99
C PHE A 169 14.21 13.24 13.41
N ASP A 170 13.20 14.12 13.54
CA ASP A 170 12.67 14.56 14.83
C ASP A 170 11.13 14.66 14.80
N PRO A 171 10.39 13.69 15.35
CA PRO A 171 10.88 12.47 15.99
C PRO A 171 11.25 11.35 15.00
N ALA A 172 12.18 10.48 15.41
CA ALA A 172 12.49 9.22 14.77
C ALA A 172 12.17 8.04 15.70
N TYR A 173 11.57 6.99 15.13
CA TYR A 173 11.18 5.77 15.82
C TYR A 173 11.96 4.60 15.24
N LEU A 174 12.50 3.75 16.09
CA LEU A 174 13.19 2.52 15.71
C LEU A 174 12.63 1.36 16.55
N ASP A 175 11.89 0.47 15.92
CA ASP A 175 11.50 -0.80 16.51
C ASP A 175 12.50 -1.88 16.13
N ILE A 176 12.99 -2.61 17.14
CA ILE A 176 13.76 -3.84 16.93
C ILE A 176 13.08 -4.94 17.71
N GLY A 177 12.66 -5.99 17.02
CA GLY A 177 11.90 -7.06 17.64
C GLY A 177 12.19 -8.45 17.11
N THR A 178 11.85 -9.44 17.92
CA THR A 178 11.90 -10.86 17.55
C THR A 178 10.70 -11.63 18.08
N GLY A 179 10.34 -12.70 17.38
CA GLY A 179 9.24 -13.58 17.72
C GLY A 179 8.93 -14.52 16.58
N ALA A 180 7.67 -14.54 16.15
CA ALA A 180 7.20 -15.45 15.12
C ALA A 180 6.46 -14.70 13.99
N THR A 181 6.51 -15.31 12.82
CA THR A 181 5.72 -14.90 11.65
C THR A 181 4.90 -16.08 11.17
N TRP A 182 3.60 -15.85 11.03
CA TRP A 182 2.63 -16.80 10.51
C TRP A 182 2.11 -16.34 9.14
N THR A 183 2.29 -17.20 8.14
CA THR A 183 1.85 -16.99 6.74
C THR A 183 0.89 -18.12 6.36
N PRO A 184 -0.42 -18.00 6.65
CA PRO A 184 -1.36 -19.10 6.43
C PRO A 184 -1.59 -19.40 4.94
N ASN A 185 -1.47 -18.39 4.09
CA ASN A 185 -1.51 -18.45 2.62
C ASN A 185 -0.78 -17.22 2.04
N ASP A 186 -0.73 -17.09 0.71
CA ASP A 186 0.03 -16.01 0.04
C ASP A 186 -0.54 -14.59 0.21
N HIS A 187 -1.76 -14.45 0.74
CA HIS A 187 -2.42 -13.15 0.93
C HIS A 187 -2.25 -12.57 2.33
N TRP A 188 -1.86 -13.40 3.32
CA TRP A 188 -1.80 -13.01 4.73
C TRP A 188 -0.37 -13.14 5.27
N LEU A 189 0.06 -12.13 6.02
CA LEU A 189 1.27 -12.14 6.82
C LEU A 189 0.91 -11.63 8.21
N VAL A 190 1.15 -12.45 9.23
CA VAL A 190 0.99 -12.05 10.63
C VAL A 190 2.34 -12.15 11.32
N VAL A 191 2.81 -11.07 11.92
CA VAL A 191 4.05 -11.00 12.69
C VAL A 191 3.68 -10.69 14.12
N LEU A 192 4.15 -11.51 15.05
CA LEU A 192 3.98 -11.31 16.49
C LEU A 192 5.36 -11.37 17.14
N HIS A 193 5.87 -10.22 17.54
CA HIS A 193 7.17 -10.06 18.19
C HIS A 193 6.95 -9.64 19.64
N PRO A 194 6.86 -10.59 20.60
CA PRO A 194 6.67 -10.29 22.02
C PRO A 194 7.90 -9.62 22.65
N LEU A 195 9.06 -9.69 22.00
CA LEU A 195 10.27 -9.01 22.41
C LEU A 195 10.58 -7.93 21.38
N ASN A 196 9.86 -6.80 21.44
CA ASN A 196 10.10 -5.64 20.58
C ASN A 196 10.40 -4.42 21.45
N TYR A 197 11.58 -3.83 21.26
CA TYR A 197 11.92 -2.57 21.90
C TYR A 197 11.63 -1.42 20.93
N ASN A 198 10.82 -0.47 21.37
CA ASN A 198 10.50 0.74 20.63
C ASN A 198 11.40 1.87 21.11
N PHE A 199 12.44 2.19 20.34
CA PHE A 199 13.30 3.34 20.57
C PHE A 199 12.65 4.59 19.96
N ILE A 200 12.55 5.65 20.75
CA ILE A 200 12.11 6.96 20.29
C ILE A 200 13.25 7.95 20.48
N ILE A 201 13.59 8.64 19.39
CA ILE A 201 14.63 9.66 19.32
C ILE A 201 13.91 10.95 18.95
N ALA A 202 13.86 11.89 19.87
CA ALA A 202 13.18 13.16 19.69
C ALA A 202 13.96 14.26 20.43
N SER A 203 13.79 15.51 20.04
CA SER A 203 14.31 16.64 20.81
C SER A 203 13.69 16.71 22.20
N ASP A 204 14.42 17.26 23.17
CA ASP A 204 14.03 17.33 24.60
C ASP A 204 12.70 18.06 24.86
N GLU A 205 12.13 18.74 23.86
CA GLU A 205 10.81 19.39 23.94
C GLU A 205 9.64 18.41 23.73
N LEU A 206 9.91 17.20 23.23
CA LEU A 206 8.95 16.14 23.00
C LEU A 206 9.08 15.09 24.12
N ASP A 207 8.07 15.00 25.00
CA ASP A 207 8.02 13.98 26.06
C ASP A 207 7.69 12.59 25.48
N PHE A 208 8.60 11.98 24.71
CA PHE A 208 8.43 10.61 24.23
C PHE A 208 9.25 9.61 25.03
N GLU A 209 8.63 8.46 25.32
CA GLU A 209 9.23 7.40 26.11
C GLU A 209 9.38 6.12 25.28
N SER A 210 10.62 5.62 25.27
CA SER A 210 10.94 4.31 24.70
C SER A 210 10.48 3.21 25.65
N SER A 211 9.96 2.10 25.13
CA SER A 211 9.57 0.98 25.98
C SER A 211 9.72 -0.38 25.31
N LEU A 212 9.84 -1.41 26.15
CA LEU A 212 9.73 -2.80 25.72
C LEU A 212 8.26 -3.23 25.61
N GLY A 213 7.92 -3.98 24.57
CA GLY A 213 6.56 -4.44 24.39
C GLY A 213 6.41 -5.53 23.33
N THR A 214 5.16 -5.80 22.98
CA THR A 214 4.78 -6.70 21.90
C THR A 214 4.41 -5.92 20.66
N LYS A 215 5.03 -6.26 19.52
CA LYS A 215 4.61 -5.77 18.21
C LYS A 215 3.76 -6.80 17.48
N LEU A 216 2.60 -6.36 17.00
CA LEU A 216 1.72 -7.11 16.12
C LEU A 216 1.67 -6.42 14.77
N LEU A 217 1.93 -7.15 13.70
CA LEU A 217 1.73 -6.66 12.33
C LEU A 217 0.90 -7.68 11.56
N VAL A 218 -0.14 -7.21 10.89
CA VAL A 218 -1.03 -8.01 10.06
C VAL A 218 -1.14 -7.36 8.69
N GLU A 219 -0.71 -8.06 7.67
CA GLU A 219 -0.89 -7.65 6.28
C GLU A 219 -1.86 -8.60 5.58
N TYR A 220 -2.78 -7.99 4.85
CA TYR A 220 -3.65 -8.65 3.91
C TYR A 220 -3.57 -7.95 2.56
N SER A 221 -3.34 -8.71 1.49
CA SER A 221 -3.36 -8.18 0.14
C SER A 221 -3.92 -9.22 -0.82
N ARG A 222 -5.02 -8.90 -1.48
CA ARG A 222 -5.66 -9.80 -2.44
C ARG A 222 -6.40 -9.03 -3.52
N GLU A 223 -6.26 -9.51 -4.76
CA GLU A 223 -7.13 -9.11 -5.85
C GLU A 223 -8.50 -9.77 -5.65
N ILE A 224 -9.50 -8.95 -5.35
CA ILE A 224 -10.85 -9.42 -4.99
C ILE A 224 -11.71 -9.66 -6.24
N ILE A 225 -11.49 -8.85 -7.26
CA ILE A 225 -12.09 -8.90 -8.60
C ILE A 225 -10.99 -8.43 -9.56
N ASP A 226 -11.03 -8.84 -10.82
CA ASP A 226 -10.06 -8.44 -11.84
C ASP A 226 -9.86 -6.92 -11.87
N GLY A 227 -8.61 -6.49 -11.71
CA GLY A 227 -8.21 -5.09 -11.62
C GLY A 227 -8.40 -4.44 -10.25
N PHE A 228 -9.11 -5.05 -9.28
CA PHE A 228 -9.34 -4.49 -7.95
C PHE A 228 -8.49 -5.18 -6.87
N LEU A 229 -7.44 -4.49 -6.44
CA LEU A 229 -6.56 -4.93 -5.36
C LEU A 229 -7.02 -4.31 -4.02
N LEU A 230 -7.46 -5.17 -3.10
CA LEU A 230 -7.67 -4.80 -1.70
C LEU A 230 -6.39 -5.03 -0.92
N SER A 231 -5.92 -4.01 -0.21
CA SER A 231 -4.77 -4.07 0.70
C SER A 231 -5.17 -3.53 2.06
N SER A 232 -4.82 -4.25 3.12
CA SER A 232 -5.02 -3.84 4.50
C SER A 232 -3.77 -4.15 5.31
N ASN A 233 -3.27 -3.18 6.06
CA ASN A 233 -2.10 -3.29 6.91
C ASN A 233 -2.48 -2.77 8.29
N PHE A 234 -2.33 -3.60 9.30
CA PHE A 234 -2.48 -3.23 10.70
C PHE A 234 -1.13 -3.42 11.39
N THR A 235 -0.70 -2.42 12.14
CA THR A 235 0.42 -2.51 13.06
C THR A 235 -0.05 -2.06 14.43
N GLY A 236 0.36 -2.77 15.47
CA GLY A 236 0.09 -2.44 16.85
C GLY A 236 1.33 -2.68 17.68
N PHE A 237 1.55 -1.82 18.66
CA PHE A 237 2.55 -1.98 19.69
C PHE A 237 1.87 -1.90 21.04
N LEU A 238 2.07 -2.91 21.88
CA LEU A 238 1.56 -2.99 23.23
C LEU A 238 2.75 -2.90 24.19
N SER A 239 2.87 -1.78 24.91
CA SER A 239 3.95 -1.60 25.90
C SER A 239 3.73 -2.46 27.13
N TYR A 240 4.82 -2.95 27.71
CA TYR A 240 4.82 -3.64 29.00
C TYR A 240 5.04 -2.70 30.19
N GLU A 241 5.50 -1.48 29.92
CA GLU A 241 5.77 -0.48 30.95
C GLU A 241 4.50 0.33 31.25
N ASP A 242 3.84 0.84 30.20
CA ASP A 242 2.54 1.49 30.31
C ASP A 242 1.68 1.20 29.07
N ALA A 243 0.72 0.29 29.25
CA ALA A 243 -0.15 -0.14 28.17
C ALA A 243 -1.12 0.97 27.71
N ASP A 244 -1.44 1.94 28.56
CA ASP A 244 -2.43 2.96 28.25
C ASP A 244 -1.80 4.16 27.55
N ASP A 245 -0.58 4.55 27.92
CA ASP A 245 0.07 5.76 27.42
C ASP A 245 1.15 5.51 26.36
N LEU A 246 1.78 4.32 26.35
CA LEU A 246 2.90 4.01 25.42
C LEU A 246 2.52 3.03 24.31
N SER A 247 1.35 2.40 24.40
CA SER A 247 0.83 1.57 23.31
C SER A 247 0.36 2.43 22.13
N ASN A 248 0.35 1.84 20.95
CA ASN A 248 -0.16 2.50 19.75
C ASN A 248 -0.66 1.48 18.73
N PHE A 249 -1.48 1.95 17.80
CA PHE A 249 -1.77 1.18 16.59
C PHE A 249 -1.92 2.09 15.37
N ASN A 250 -1.68 1.51 14.21
CA ASN A 250 -1.96 2.11 12.92
C ASN A 250 -2.62 1.07 12.02
N TRP A 251 -3.73 1.45 11.42
CA TRP A 251 -4.46 0.64 10.46
C TRP A 251 -4.61 1.43 9.17
N THR A 252 -4.16 0.86 8.07
CA THR A 252 -4.32 1.45 6.74
C THR A 252 -4.97 0.42 5.83
N THR A 253 -6.07 0.80 5.20
CA THR A 253 -6.77 -0.04 4.24
C THR A 253 -7.01 0.73 2.96
N GLY A 254 -6.90 0.05 1.82
CA GLY A 254 -7.07 0.69 0.53
C GLY A 254 -7.55 -0.27 -0.54
N LEU A 255 -8.28 0.30 -1.51
CA LEU A 255 -8.78 -0.37 -2.69
C LEU A 255 -8.19 0.33 -3.91
N ASN A 256 -7.41 -0.40 -4.71
CA ASN A 256 -6.78 0.11 -5.92
C ASN A 256 -7.36 -0.56 -7.14
N PHE A 257 -7.97 0.23 -8.02
CA PHE A 257 -8.42 -0.21 -9.33
C PHE A 257 -7.33 0.04 -10.36
N LYS A 258 -6.75 -1.02 -10.94
CA LYS A 258 -5.79 -0.95 -12.03
C LYS A 258 -6.54 -0.91 -13.37
N ALA A 259 -6.43 0.23 -14.06
CA ALA A 259 -7.02 0.41 -15.39
C ALA A 259 -6.05 -0.04 -16.48
N PHE A 260 -5.17 0.86 -16.96
CA PHE A 260 -4.30 0.58 -18.11
C PHE A 260 -2.83 0.80 -17.78
N ARG A 261 -1.98 -0.18 -18.13
CA ARG A 261 -0.51 -0.14 -17.96
C ARG A 261 -0.04 0.26 -16.55
N GLY A 262 -0.72 -0.22 -15.52
CA GLY A 262 -0.36 0.08 -14.12
C GLY A 262 -1.00 1.34 -13.55
N ILE A 263 -1.59 2.21 -14.39
CA ILE A 263 -2.31 3.40 -13.94
C ILE A 263 -3.72 3.00 -13.50
N GLY A 264 -4.20 3.62 -12.44
CA GLY A 264 -5.43 3.29 -11.76
C GLY A 264 -5.99 4.40 -10.90
N VAL A 265 -7.01 4.07 -10.12
CA VAL A 265 -7.56 4.92 -9.06
C VAL A 265 -7.44 4.17 -7.75
N GLY A 266 -6.86 4.84 -6.75
CA GLY A 266 -6.71 4.31 -5.39
C GLY A 266 -7.61 5.07 -4.44
N ILE A 267 -8.24 4.33 -3.52
CA ILE A 267 -8.86 4.86 -2.32
C ILE A 267 -8.07 4.30 -1.13
N GLU A 268 -7.65 5.16 -0.21
CA GLU A 268 -6.97 4.77 1.01
C GLU A 268 -7.65 5.43 2.22
N TYR A 269 -7.81 4.66 3.29
CA TYR A 269 -8.22 5.14 4.59
C TYR A 269 -7.19 4.68 5.62
N ALA A 270 -6.78 5.58 6.50
CA ALA A 270 -5.91 5.26 7.60
C ALA A 270 -6.52 5.74 8.92
N LEU A 271 -6.31 4.93 9.95
CA LEU A 271 -6.68 5.18 11.33
C LEU A 271 -5.46 4.92 12.19
N ARG A 272 -5.14 5.82 13.10
CA ARG A 272 -4.03 5.71 14.03
C ARG A 272 -4.51 6.10 15.41
N TRP A 273 -3.94 5.45 16.40
CA TRP A 273 -4.03 5.87 17.79
C TRP A 273 -2.65 5.80 18.41
N ASN A 274 -2.20 6.92 18.97
CA ASN A 274 -0.93 7.02 19.68
C ASN A 274 -0.97 8.23 20.61
N LYS A 275 -1.19 7.99 21.90
CA LYS A 275 -1.29 9.06 22.90
C LYS A 275 -0.05 9.94 22.99
N GLN A 276 1.13 9.37 22.76
CA GLN A 276 2.37 10.15 22.79
C GLN A 276 2.33 11.22 21.69
N GLU A 277 1.98 10.83 20.46
CA GLU A 277 1.88 11.75 19.31
C GLU A 277 0.74 12.77 19.43
N THR A 278 -0.29 12.51 20.25
CA THR A 278 -1.48 13.36 20.39
C THR A 278 -1.53 14.18 21.67
N ARG A 279 -0.45 14.21 22.47
CA ARG A 279 -0.43 15.02 23.70
C ARG A 279 -0.74 16.49 23.39
N GLY A 280 -1.77 17.01 24.05
CA GLY A 280 -2.26 18.37 23.84
C GLY A 280 -3.34 18.52 22.76
N LEU A 281 -3.75 17.42 22.12
CA LEU A 281 -4.93 17.36 21.26
C LEU A 281 -6.15 16.86 22.06
N ASP A 282 -7.36 17.12 21.52
CA ASP A 282 -8.62 16.75 22.17
C ASP A 282 -8.97 15.25 22.05
N ASP A 283 -8.39 14.56 21.07
CA ASP A 283 -8.61 13.13 20.80
C ASP A 283 -7.27 12.46 20.41
N ASP A 284 -7.09 11.21 20.83
CA ASP A 284 -5.92 10.40 20.55
C ASP A 284 -6.03 9.65 19.21
N ILE A 285 -7.23 9.65 18.61
CA ILE A 285 -7.50 9.03 17.32
C ILE A 285 -7.21 10.01 16.19
N GLN A 286 -6.32 9.60 15.29
CA GLN A 286 -5.98 10.31 14.07
C GLN A 286 -6.47 9.51 12.87
N SER A 287 -6.94 10.18 11.81
CA SER A 287 -7.31 9.49 10.58
C SER A 287 -7.12 10.37 9.35
N TYR A 288 -6.91 9.73 8.19
CA TYR A 288 -6.99 10.41 6.90
C TYR A 288 -7.68 9.53 5.87
N PHE A 289 -8.20 10.19 4.84
CA PHE A 289 -8.82 9.55 3.68
C PHE A 289 -8.25 10.17 2.41
N LEU A 290 -7.83 9.32 1.48
CA LEU A 290 -7.20 9.72 0.23
C LEU A 290 -7.91 9.05 -0.94
N VAL A 291 -8.22 9.83 -1.96
CA VAL A 291 -8.60 9.34 -3.30
C VAL A 291 -7.62 9.95 -4.29
N GLY A 292 -7.02 9.13 -5.14
CA GLY A 292 -5.99 9.61 -6.06
C GLY A 292 -5.73 8.69 -7.24
N LEU A 293 -4.91 9.18 -8.17
CA LEU A 293 -4.39 8.37 -9.26
C LEU A 293 -3.30 7.46 -8.71
N SER A 294 -3.46 6.15 -8.89
CA SER A 294 -2.50 5.15 -8.45
C SER A 294 -1.68 4.64 -9.63
N TYR A 295 -0.42 4.30 -9.41
CA TYR A 295 0.44 3.59 -10.32
C TYR A 295 1.04 2.37 -9.63
N THR A 296 0.96 1.19 -10.24
CA THR A 296 1.49 -0.06 -9.69
C THR A 296 2.24 -0.86 -10.75
N LEU A 297 3.47 -1.26 -10.43
CA LEU A 297 4.35 -2.08 -11.26
C LEU A 297 4.77 -3.36 -10.52
#